data_AF-A0A818J1E7-F1
#
_entry.id   AF-A0A818J1E7-F1
#
_cell.length_a   1.000
_cell.length_b   1.000
_cell.length_c   1.000
_cell.angle_alpha   90.00
_cell.angle_beta   90.00
_cell.angle_gamma   90.00
#
_symmetry.space_group_name_H-M   'P 1'
#
loop_
_entity.id
_entity.type
_entity.pdbx_description
1 polymer ?
#
loop_
_entity_poly.entity_id
_entity_poly.type
_entity_poly.pdbx_seq_one_letter_code
_entity_poly.pdbx_strand_id
1 'polypeptide(L)'
;MSTAEQKSARDNRDEKLSGSRNFQECTIMPSSRCLLGLTIGILLGGVALAAIITLWIQNRQSTTTATVSTSSTAATIPTTVGTTTTVNLPAQCSTYVSNTDATRSATYSGVGSSTCDSPTPFGSNPAWVRFSGAAGTQLATTVVNSSLCSTSATGWYSGVMPSSAGTTNNGTVCYNWTGLSCWQSNIISVTNCNGYYVFLLPATPSCSYRYCTS
;
A
#
# COMPACT_ATOMS: atom_id res chain seq x y z
N MET A 1 -18.04 -61.50 0.93
CA MET A 1 -18.10 -60.22 0.20
C MET A 1 -19.55 -59.76 0.24
N SER A 2 -19.83 -58.70 1.00
CA SER A 2 -21.18 -58.17 1.19
C SER A 2 -21.20 -56.69 0.85
N THR A 3 -22.33 -56.32 0.26
CA THR A 3 -22.66 -55.20 -0.60
C THR A 3 -22.69 -53.84 0.11
N ALA A 4 -22.42 -52.79 -0.68
CA ALA A 4 -22.54 -51.38 -0.31
C ALA A 4 -24.00 -50.92 -0.26
N GLU A 5 -24.32 -49.96 0.61
CA GLU A 5 -25.40 -48.99 0.37
C GLU A 5 -25.14 -47.67 1.10
N GLN A 6 -25.08 -46.58 0.33
CA GLN A 6 -25.05 -45.20 0.82
C GLN A 6 -26.48 -44.71 1.08
N LYS A 7 -26.70 -43.93 2.16
CA LYS A 7 -27.84 -43.00 2.21
C LYS A 7 -27.51 -41.73 2.99
N SER A 8 -27.72 -40.61 2.30
CA SER A 8 -27.65 -39.22 2.76
C SER A 8 -28.98 -38.75 3.36
N ALA A 9 -28.94 -37.98 4.46
CA ALA A 9 -29.87 -36.90 4.86
C ALA A 9 -29.40 -36.34 6.23
N ARG A 10 -28.97 -35.07 6.32
CA ARG A 10 -29.74 -33.83 6.56
C ARG A 10 -30.31 -33.66 7.99
N ASP A 11 -29.97 -32.49 8.54
CA ASP A 11 -30.68 -31.65 9.52
C ASP A 11 -30.51 -31.94 11.03
N ASN A 12 -29.80 -31.04 11.71
CA ASN A 12 -30.31 -30.46 12.96
C ASN A 12 -29.63 -29.11 13.24
N ARG A 13 -30.47 -28.08 13.28
CA ARG A 13 -30.19 -26.70 13.64
C ARG A 13 -30.41 -26.49 15.15
N ASP A 14 -29.68 -25.49 15.66
CA ASP A 14 -30.01 -24.58 16.76
C ASP A 14 -30.23 -25.12 18.19
N GLU A 15 -29.27 -24.82 19.09
CA GLU A 15 -29.53 -23.85 20.17
C GLU A 15 -28.24 -23.35 20.85
N LYS A 16 -28.15 -22.02 20.91
CA LYS A 16 -27.59 -21.17 21.99
C LYS A 16 -26.18 -21.43 22.53
N LEU A 17 -25.33 -20.41 22.36
CA LEU A 17 -25.01 -19.48 23.45
C LEU A 17 -24.37 -18.21 22.87
N SER A 18 -25.19 -17.17 22.78
CA SER A 18 -24.79 -15.78 22.53
C SER A 18 -24.02 -15.26 23.74
N GLY A 19 -22.69 -15.40 23.69
CA GLY A 19 -21.78 -14.71 24.58
C GLY A 19 -21.63 -13.25 24.17
N SER A 20 -22.43 -12.40 24.81
CA SER A 20 -22.32 -10.94 24.74
C SER A 20 -20.90 -10.51 25.14
N ARG A 21 -20.12 -9.99 24.19
CA ARG A 21 -18.89 -9.25 24.48
C ARG A 21 -19.04 -7.84 23.95
N ASN A 22 -19.05 -6.94 24.94
CA ASN A 22 -19.16 -5.49 24.88
C ASN A 22 -18.60 -4.87 23.59
N PHE A 23 -19.49 -4.18 22.88
CA PHE A 23 -19.16 -3.05 22.04
C PHE A 23 -18.53 -1.97 22.93
N GLN A 24 -17.24 -1.75 22.78
CA GLN A 24 -16.63 -0.52 23.23
C GLN A 24 -16.85 0.49 22.10
N GLU A 25 -17.80 1.40 22.33
CA GLU A 25 -18.11 2.53 21.47
C GLU A 25 -16.83 3.35 21.24
N CYS A 26 -16.33 3.38 20.00
CA CYS A 26 -15.40 4.42 19.58
C CYS A 26 -16.21 5.70 19.39
N THR A 27 -16.17 6.57 20.39
CA THR A 27 -16.74 7.90 20.33
C THR A 27 -16.07 8.67 19.18
N ILE A 28 -16.91 9.05 18.23
CA ILE A 28 -16.60 9.92 17.10
C ILE A 28 -16.20 11.29 17.68
N MET A 29 -14.98 11.76 17.41
CA MET A 29 -14.61 13.17 17.57
C MET A 29 -14.83 13.91 16.24
N PRO A 30 -15.85 14.77 16.10
CA PRO A 30 -15.92 15.71 14.99
C PRO A 30 -15.06 16.93 15.32
N SER A 31 -14.18 17.25 14.37
CA SER A 31 -13.30 18.40 14.33
C SER A 31 -14.03 19.73 14.53
N SER A 32 -13.31 20.64 15.17
CA SER A 32 -13.68 21.98 15.60
C SER A 32 -14.30 22.85 14.50
N ARG A 33 -15.38 23.52 14.87
CA ARG A 33 -16.02 24.60 14.12
C ARG A 33 -15.16 25.88 14.24
N CYS A 34 -14.83 26.50 13.11
CA CYS A 34 -14.57 27.95 13.04
C CYS A 34 -15.70 28.58 12.22
N LEU A 35 -16.55 29.36 12.90
CA LEU A 35 -17.61 30.17 12.32
C LEU A 35 -17.07 31.61 12.21
N LEU A 36 -16.99 32.14 10.99
CA LEU A 36 -17.12 33.56 10.62
C LEU A 36 -17.58 33.49 9.15
N GLY A 37 -18.78 33.87 8.73
CA GLY A 37 -19.50 35.11 9.00
C GLY A 37 -19.77 35.73 7.62
N LEU A 38 -21.02 35.65 7.14
CA LEU A 38 -21.46 36.21 5.85
C LEU A 38 -21.22 37.73 5.76
N THR A 39 -20.86 38.23 4.57
CA THR A 39 -21.48 39.46 4.01
C THR A 39 -21.65 39.35 2.49
N ILE A 40 -22.75 39.94 2.03
CA ILE A 40 -23.33 39.95 0.68
C ILE A 40 -22.73 41.09 -0.15
N GLY A 41 -22.60 40.90 -1.47
CA GLY A 41 -22.36 42.00 -2.42
C GLY A 41 -22.41 41.56 -3.88
N ILE A 42 -23.58 41.70 -4.52
CA ILE A 42 -23.83 41.51 -5.95
C ILE A 42 -23.26 42.70 -6.72
N LEU A 43 -22.53 42.46 -7.81
CA LEU A 43 -22.43 43.40 -8.93
C LEU A 43 -22.58 42.63 -10.25
N LEU A 44 -23.79 42.72 -10.80
CA LEU A 44 -24.09 42.45 -12.20
C LEU A 44 -23.70 43.68 -13.03
N GLY A 45 -23.06 43.47 -14.18
CA GLY A 45 -23.06 44.45 -15.26
C GLY A 45 -21.75 44.50 -16.05
N GLY A 46 -21.82 44.14 -17.33
CA GLY A 46 -20.80 44.55 -18.30
C GLY A 46 -20.34 43.45 -19.27
N VAL A 47 -21.26 42.91 -20.06
CA VAL A 47 -20.91 42.29 -21.34
C VAL A 47 -20.49 43.40 -22.31
N ALA A 48 -19.20 43.45 -22.67
CA ALA A 48 -18.73 44.22 -23.81
C ALA A 48 -18.31 43.25 -24.92
N LEU A 49 -19.16 43.19 -25.94
CA LEU A 49 -18.94 42.54 -27.23
C LEU A 49 -18.13 43.47 -28.16
N ALA A 50 -17.41 42.83 -29.08
CA ALA A 50 -16.91 43.33 -30.37
C ALA A 50 -15.70 44.29 -30.31
N ALA A 51 -14.74 44.28 -31.24
CA ALA A 51 -14.43 43.41 -32.37
C ALA A 51 -12.96 43.63 -32.79
N ILE A 52 -12.48 42.62 -33.50
CA ILE A 52 -11.24 42.39 -34.24
C ILE A 52 -10.67 43.63 -34.97
N ILE A 53 -9.37 43.90 -34.79
CA ILE A 53 -8.49 44.43 -35.85
C ILE A 53 -7.23 43.57 -35.88
N THR A 54 -7.13 42.76 -36.92
CA THR A 54 -5.90 42.11 -37.37
C THR A 54 -5.02 43.16 -38.06
N LEU A 55 -3.71 43.17 -37.76
CA LEU A 55 -2.64 43.21 -38.77
C LEU A 55 -1.24 43.10 -38.15
N TRP A 56 -0.47 42.24 -38.79
CA TRP A 56 0.87 41.75 -38.52
C TRP A 56 1.94 42.84 -38.57
N ILE A 57 2.98 42.76 -37.71
CA ILE A 57 4.39 42.99 -38.07
C ILE A 57 5.30 42.32 -37.00
N GLN A 58 6.03 41.31 -37.48
CA GLN A 58 7.37 40.84 -37.11
C GLN A 58 7.74 40.63 -35.63
N ASN A 59 7.70 39.34 -35.27
CA ASN A 59 8.77 38.60 -34.59
C ASN A 59 10.03 39.42 -34.20
N ARG A 60 10.16 39.74 -32.91
CA ARG A 60 11.44 39.65 -32.22
C ARG A 60 11.22 39.00 -30.86
N GLN A 61 11.59 37.72 -30.78
CA GLN A 61 11.84 37.05 -29.52
C GLN A 61 12.90 37.84 -28.75
N SER A 62 12.53 38.39 -27.59
CA SER A 62 13.50 38.77 -26.57
C SER A 62 13.71 37.57 -25.66
N THR A 63 14.41 36.57 -26.18
CA THR A 63 14.94 35.45 -25.41
C THR A 63 16.23 35.94 -24.78
N THR A 64 16.21 36.25 -23.49
CA THR A 64 17.41 36.58 -22.72
C THR A 64 18.24 35.32 -22.52
N THR A 65 19.17 35.07 -23.44
CA THR A 65 20.18 34.02 -23.31
C THR A 65 21.24 34.48 -22.31
N ALA A 66 21.20 33.96 -21.09
CA ALA A 66 22.30 34.10 -20.14
C ALA A 66 23.47 33.21 -20.60
N THR A 67 24.56 33.83 -21.08
CA THR A 67 25.80 33.15 -21.45
C THR A 67 26.55 32.77 -20.17
N VAL A 68 26.37 31.54 -19.69
CA VAL A 68 27.22 30.96 -18.65
C VAL A 68 28.54 30.55 -19.31
N SER A 69 29.62 31.25 -18.95
CA SER A 69 30.98 30.91 -19.34
C SER A 69 31.48 29.79 -18.43
N THR A 70 31.52 28.55 -18.92
CA THR A 70 32.01 27.39 -18.18
C THR A 70 33.49 27.18 -18.47
N SER A 71 34.36 27.63 -17.55
CA SER A 71 35.78 27.28 -17.54
C SER A 71 35.98 25.89 -16.93
N SER A 72 36.45 24.94 -17.74
CA SER A 72 36.71 23.55 -17.32
C SER A 72 38.06 23.43 -16.61
N THR A 73 38.06 23.49 -15.29
CA THR A 73 39.15 22.92 -14.48
C THR A 73 38.74 21.54 -14.02
N ALA A 74 39.46 20.51 -14.51
CA ALA A 74 39.33 19.14 -14.03
C ALA A 74 39.75 19.09 -12.55
N ALA A 75 38.78 19.18 -11.65
CA ALA A 75 38.97 18.91 -10.24
C ALA A 75 38.94 17.39 -10.04
N THR A 76 40.06 16.83 -9.60
CA THR A 76 40.14 15.46 -9.12
C THR A 76 39.17 15.29 -7.96
N ILE A 77 38.08 14.56 -8.18
CA ILE A 77 37.14 14.19 -7.12
C ILE A 77 37.92 13.36 -6.09
N PRO A 78 38.00 13.77 -4.82
CA PRO A 78 38.49 12.87 -3.79
C PRO A 78 37.53 11.68 -3.72
N THR A 79 38.02 10.50 -4.07
CA THR A 79 37.34 9.23 -3.84
C THR A 79 37.14 9.10 -2.34
N THR A 80 35.98 9.52 -1.85
CA THR A 80 35.54 9.19 -0.50
C THR A 80 35.42 7.68 -0.43
N VAL A 81 36.42 7.04 0.16
CA VAL A 81 36.36 5.65 0.58
C VAL A 81 35.16 5.57 1.52
N GLY A 82 34.05 5.04 1.00
CA GLY A 82 32.85 4.78 1.77
C GLY A 82 33.26 3.92 2.95
N THR A 83 33.24 4.50 4.14
CA THR A 83 33.43 3.76 5.38
C THR A 83 32.32 2.73 5.44
N THR A 84 32.66 1.46 5.23
CA THR A 84 31.74 0.33 5.38
C THR A 84 31.46 0.19 6.87
N THR A 85 30.61 1.05 7.42
CA THR A 85 30.06 0.88 8.75
C THR A 85 29.29 -0.42 8.70
N THR A 86 29.80 -1.45 9.37
CA THR A 86 29.15 -2.76 9.46
C THR A 86 27.88 -2.57 10.27
N VAL A 87 26.76 -2.34 9.58
CA VAL A 87 25.44 -2.22 10.22
C VAL A 87 25.10 -3.59 10.80
N ASN A 88 24.99 -3.68 12.13
CA ASN A 88 24.50 -4.89 12.77
C ASN A 88 23.02 -5.05 12.46
N LEU A 89 22.66 -6.04 11.64
CA LEU A 89 21.29 -6.28 11.20
C LEU A 89 20.58 -7.30 12.12
N PRO A 90 19.28 -7.10 12.40
CA PRO A 90 18.46 -8.08 13.11
C PRO A 90 18.40 -9.44 12.41
N ALA A 91 18.10 -10.51 13.17
CA ALA A 91 18.10 -11.89 12.66
C ALA A 91 17.15 -12.12 11.48
N GLN A 92 15.99 -11.45 11.45
CA GLN A 92 15.03 -11.51 10.34
C GLN A 92 15.60 -11.00 9.01
N CYS A 93 16.73 -10.31 9.02
CA CYS A 93 17.45 -9.94 7.80
C CYS A 93 18.26 -11.10 7.22
N SER A 94 18.47 -12.19 7.96
CA SER A 94 19.19 -13.38 7.49
C SER A 94 18.28 -14.60 7.39
N THR A 95 17.22 -14.67 8.19
CA THR A 95 16.27 -15.79 8.21
C THR A 95 14.84 -15.31 7.90
N TYR A 96 14.37 -15.60 6.69
CA TYR A 96 13.04 -15.24 6.20
C TYR A 96 12.60 -16.17 5.07
N VAL A 97 11.30 -16.18 4.77
CA VAL A 97 10.75 -16.82 3.57
C VAL A 97 10.88 -15.87 2.38
N SER A 98 11.50 -16.32 1.28
CA SER A 98 11.52 -15.57 0.04
C SER A 98 10.25 -15.85 -0.76
N ASN A 99 9.55 -14.79 -1.20
CA ASN A 99 8.38 -14.92 -2.05
C ASN A 99 8.57 -14.11 -3.34
N THR A 100 8.41 -14.80 -4.47
CA THR A 100 8.57 -14.24 -5.82
C THR A 100 7.31 -14.41 -6.67
N ASP A 101 6.18 -14.69 -6.02
CA ASP A 101 4.90 -14.94 -6.68
C ASP A 101 4.36 -13.69 -7.38
N ALA A 102 4.47 -13.66 -8.70
CA ALA A 102 4.02 -12.56 -9.56
C ALA A 102 2.53 -12.21 -9.37
N THR A 103 1.73 -13.18 -8.95
CA THR A 103 0.29 -12.98 -8.75
C THR A 103 -0.01 -12.05 -7.57
N ARG A 104 0.98 -11.72 -6.72
CA ARG A 104 0.83 -10.77 -5.60
C ARG A 104 0.95 -9.31 -6.03
N SER A 105 1.47 -9.01 -7.22
CA SER A 105 1.60 -7.62 -7.66
C SER A 105 0.24 -6.93 -7.65
N ALA A 106 0.22 -5.68 -7.19
CA ALA A 106 -0.94 -4.82 -7.15
C ALA A 106 -1.56 -4.59 -8.53
N THR A 107 -0.82 -4.86 -9.61
CA THR A 107 -1.27 -4.72 -11.00
C THR A 107 -1.72 -6.04 -11.63
N TYR A 108 -1.55 -7.17 -10.94
CA TYR A 108 -1.92 -8.47 -11.47
C TYR A 108 -3.45 -8.60 -11.58
N SER A 109 -3.95 -8.74 -12.81
CA SER A 109 -5.37 -8.76 -13.16
C SER A 109 -5.94 -10.16 -13.41
N GLY A 110 -5.22 -11.22 -13.05
CA GLY A 110 -5.73 -12.59 -13.17
C GLY A 110 -6.74 -12.90 -12.07
N VAL A 111 -8.03 -12.78 -12.39
CA VAL A 111 -9.12 -13.20 -11.50
C VAL A 111 -9.28 -14.70 -11.64
N GLY A 112 -8.60 -15.47 -10.79
CA GLY A 112 -8.61 -16.92 -10.95
C GLY A 112 -8.01 -17.65 -9.77
N SER A 113 -8.90 -18.23 -8.96
CA SER A 113 -8.67 -18.96 -7.71
C SER A 113 -8.47 -18.08 -6.47
N SER A 114 -9.17 -18.45 -5.40
CA SER A 114 -9.13 -17.87 -4.06
C SER A 114 -7.75 -18.07 -3.40
N THR A 115 -6.71 -17.48 -3.98
CA THR A 115 -5.39 -17.49 -3.33
C THR A 115 -5.43 -16.56 -2.14
N CYS A 116 -4.95 -17.07 -1.02
CA CYS A 116 -5.16 -16.43 0.26
C CYS A 116 -4.01 -16.72 1.22
N ASP A 117 -3.87 -15.84 2.19
CA ASP A 117 -2.80 -15.85 3.19
C ASP A 117 -3.31 -16.31 4.56
N SER A 118 -4.38 -17.13 4.56
CA SER A 118 -4.99 -17.73 5.75
C SER A 118 -5.01 -19.25 5.60
N PRO A 119 -4.81 -20.05 6.66
CA PRO A 119 -4.52 -19.67 8.05
C PRO A 119 -3.02 -19.60 8.39
N THR A 120 -2.16 -20.01 7.47
CA THR A 120 -0.69 -20.12 7.67
C THR A 120 0.04 -19.50 6.48
N PRO A 121 0.12 -18.15 6.41
CA PRO A 121 0.75 -17.49 5.31
C PRO A 121 2.23 -17.89 5.22
N PHE A 122 2.71 -18.24 4.04
CA PHE A 122 4.13 -18.54 3.81
C PHE A 122 4.70 -19.68 4.68
N GLY A 123 3.84 -20.60 5.16
CA GLY A 123 4.25 -21.81 5.89
C GLY A 123 4.27 -21.69 7.42
N SER A 124 4.07 -20.50 7.99
CA SER A 124 3.91 -20.31 9.44
C SER A 124 2.93 -19.18 9.76
N ASN A 125 2.61 -18.95 11.03
CA ASN A 125 1.76 -17.82 11.43
C ASN A 125 2.23 -17.26 12.79
N PRO A 126 2.82 -16.04 12.84
CA PRO A 126 3.23 -15.21 11.70
C PRO A 126 4.47 -15.77 10.98
N ALA A 127 4.81 -15.19 9.83
CA ALA A 127 6.02 -15.51 9.08
C ALA A 127 6.82 -14.24 8.74
N TRP A 128 8.15 -14.29 8.84
CA TRP A 128 9.02 -13.26 8.27
C TRP A 128 9.19 -13.51 6.77
N VAL A 129 8.84 -12.53 5.94
CA VAL A 129 8.79 -12.69 4.48
C VAL A 129 9.51 -11.55 3.78
N ARG A 130 10.30 -11.89 2.77
CA ARG A 130 10.88 -10.96 1.80
C ARG A 130 10.20 -11.14 0.45
N PHE A 131 9.65 -10.06 -0.09
CA PHE A 131 9.19 -10.03 -1.48
C PHE A 131 10.34 -9.66 -2.41
N SER A 132 10.43 -10.34 -3.56
CA SER A 132 11.43 -10.03 -4.59
C SER A 132 10.98 -10.52 -5.97
N GLY A 133 11.74 -10.14 -7.00
CA GLY A 133 11.49 -10.59 -8.37
C GLY A 133 10.14 -10.11 -8.90
N ALA A 134 9.37 -11.00 -9.51
CA ALA A 134 8.08 -10.66 -10.14
C ALA A 134 6.98 -10.27 -9.13
N ALA A 135 7.15 -10.60 -7.85
CA ALA A 135 6.28 -10.11 -6.79
C ALA A 135 6.58 -8.66 -6.38
N GLY A 136 7.53 -7.96 -7.00
CA GLY A 136 7.99 -6.67 -6.51
C GLY A 136 8.86 -6.78 -5.26
N THR A 137 9.14 -5.66 -4.59
CA THR A 137 10.17 -5.57 -3.53
C THR A 137 9.60 -5.33 -2.13
N GLN A 138 8.32 -4.98 -2.05
CA GLN A 138 7.62 -4.63 -0.81
C GLN A 138 6.12 -4.79 -0.97
N LEU A 139 5.39 -4.74 0.15
CA LEU A 139 3.94 -4.60 0.14
C LEU A 139 3.53 -3.33 -0.63
N ALA A 140 2.38 -3.36 -1.28
CA ALA A 140 1.81 -2.16 -1.88
C ALA A 140 1.60 -1.09 -0.79
N THR A 141 2.04 0.15 -1.04
CA THR A 141 1.93 1.27 -0.08
C THR A 141 0.79 2.23 -0.41
N THR A 142 -0.01 1.90 -1.42
CA THR A 142 -1.22 2.61 -1.84
C THR A 142 -2.37 1.62 -1.92
N VAL A 143 -3.60 2.12 -1.82
CA VAL A 143 -4.80 1.30 -1.94
C VAL A 143 -4.77 0.52 -3.26
N VAL A 144 -4.90 -0.81 -3.18
CA VAL A 144 -5.05 -1.71 -4.33
C VAL A 144 -6.54 -1.97 -4.52
N ASN A 145 -7.06 -1.86 -5.74
CA ASN A 145 -8.47 -2.17 -6.00
C ASN A 145 -8.79 -3.63 -5.67
N SER A 146 -10.01 -3.91 -5.22
CA SER A 146 -10.45 -5.29 -4.98
C SER A 146 -10.37 -6.12 -6.25
N SER A 147 -10.28 -7.45 -6.11
CA SER A 147 -10.14 -8.41 -7.23
C SER A 147 -8.82 -8.33 -8.01
N LEU A 148 -7.81 -7.60 -7.50
CA LEU A 148 -6.44 -7.63 -7.99
C LEU A 148 -5.56 -8.52 -7.10
N CYS A 149 -4.31 -8.72 -7.50
CA CYS A 149 -3.32 -9.53 -6.78
C CYS A 149 -3.81 -10.98 -6.48
N SER A 150 -4.63 -11.52 -7.39
CA SER A 150 -5.31 -12.82 -7.30
C SER A 150 -6.11 -13.05 -6.02
N THR A 151 -6.68 -11.99 -5.46
CA THR A 151 -7.53 -12.12 -4.29
C THR A 151 -8.77 -11.25 -4.41
N SER A 152 -9.73 -11.58 -3.55
CA SER A 152 -10.91 -10.78 -3.34
C SER A 152 -10.52 -9.47 -2.63
N ALA A 153 -10.12 -9.55 -1.37
CA ALA A 153 -9.83 -8.42 -0.51
C ALA A 153 -8.32 -8.15 -0.46
N THR A 154 -7.93 -7.01 -0.99
CA THR A 154 -6.54 -6.68 -1.31
C THR A 154 -5.86 -5.93 -0.16
N GLY A 155 -4.83 -6.55 0.41
CA GLY A 155 -4.05 -5.98 1.51
C GLY A 155 -2.95 -5.04 1.02
N TRP A 156 -2.92 -3.81 1.54
CA TRP A 156 -1.89 -2.81 1.31
C TRP A 156 -1.38 -2.26 2.64
N TYR A 157 -0.09 -1.92 2.71
CA TYR A 157 0.54 -1.38 3.91
C TYR A 157 0.29 0.13 4.02
N SER A 158 -0.43 0.53 5.06
CA SER A 158 -0.79 1.92 5.36
C SER A 158 0.13 2.56 6.41
N GLY A 159 1.22 1.91 6.77
CA GLY A 159 2.23 2.42 7.70
C GLY A 159 3.38 3.14 7.00
N VAL A 160 4.37 3.54 7.80
CA VAL A 160 5.58 4.20 7.30
C VAL A 160 6.73 3.19 7.23
N MET A 161 7.30 3.03 6.04
CA MET A 161 8.46 2.17 5.82
C MET A 161 9.68 2.67 6.62
N PRO A 162 10.43 1.79 7.30
CA PRO A 162 11.61 2.18 8.07
C PRO A 162 12.73 2.65 7.14
N SER A 163 13.23 3.87 7.35
CA SER A 163 14.26 4.48 6.51
C SER A 163 15.68 3.99 6.83
N SER A 164 15.94 3.65 8.09
CA SER A 164 17.28 3.30 8.57
C SER A 164 17.48 1.79 8.61
N ALA A 165 18.61 1.33 8.10
CA ALA A 165 18.99 -0.09 8.15
C ALA A 165 19.01 -0.62 9.60
N GLY A 166 18.51 -1.83 9.79
CA GLY A 166 18.34 -2.49 11.08
C GLY A 166 17.13 -2.02 11.89
N THR A 167 16.39 -1.01 11.44
CA THR A 167 15.22 -0.49 12.16
C THR A 167 13.97 -1.27 11.81
N THR A 168 13.15 -1.57 12.83
CA THR A 168 11.86 -2.23 12.71
C THR A 168 10.74 -1.25 13.07
N ASN A 169 9.78 -1.06 12.18
CA ASN A 169 8.57 -0.29 12.44
C ASN A 169 7.36 -1.22 12.52
N ASN A 170 6.42 -0.88 13.40
CA ASN A 170 5.09 -1.46 13.36
C ASN A 170 4.20 -0.61 12.45
N GLY A 171 3.26 -1.27 11.77
CA GLY A 171 2.25 -0.56 11.00
C GLY A 171 1.09 -1.48 10.66
N THR A 172 0.17 -0.93 9.88
CA THR A 172 -1.09 -1.59 9.57
C THR A 172 -1.11 -2.01 8.11
N VAL A 173 -1.54 -3.24 7.84
CA VAL A 173 -2.03 -3.64 6.52
C VAL A 173 -3.55 -3.45 6.53
N CYS A 174 -4.04 -2.58 5.67
CA CYS A 174 -5.46 -2.37 5.42
C CYS A 174 -5.91 -3.24 4.25
N TYR A 175 -7.10 -3.84 4.35
CA TYR A 175 -7.68 -4.61 3.26
C TYR A 175 -8.79 -3.81 2.58
N ASN A 176 -8.63 -3.56 1.28
CA ASN A 176 -9.68 -2.96 0.47
C ASN A 176 -10.72 -4.02 0.08
N TRP A 177 -11.96 -3.80 0.47
CA TRP A 177 -13.08 -4.69 0.15
C TRP A 177 -14.41 -3.94 0.20
N THR A 178 -15.37 -4.34 -0.64
CA THR A 178 -16.74 -3.81 -0.64
C THR A 178 -16.84 -2.28 -0.66
N GLY A 179 -15.90 -1.61 -1.33
CA GLY A 179 -15.87 -0.14 -1.45
C GLY A 179 -15.22 0.61 -0.28
N LEU A 180 -14.74 -0.10 0.76
CA LEU A 180 -13.95 0.50 1.84
C LEU A 180 -12.48 0.13 1.66
N SER A 181 -11.60 1.14 1.59
CA SER A 181 -10.15 0.97 1.42
C SER A 181 -9.46 0.27 2.61
N CYS A 182 -10.10 0.26 3.78
CA CYS A 182 -9.65 -0.43 4.98
C CYS A 182 -10.85 -1.07 5.69
N TRP A 183 -11.48 -2.06 5.05
CA TRP A 183 -12.62 -2.81 5.62
C TRP A 183 -12.21 -3.61 6.86
N GLN A 184 -11.04 -4.25 6.78
CA GLN A 184 -10.40 -4.98 7.87
C GLN A 184 -8.91 -4.63 7.87
N SER A 185 -8.19 -5.02 8.93
CA SER A 185 -6.75 -4.78 9.00
C SER A 185 -5.98 -5.81 9.85
N ASN A 186 -4.67 -5.85 9.64
CA ASN A 186 -3.71 -6.55 10.49
C ASN A 186 -2.62 -5.59 10.94
N ILE A 187 -2.14 -5.73 12.17
CA ILE A 187 -0.90 -5.09 12.61
C ILE A 187 0.28 -6.00 12.22
N ILE A 188 1.30 -5.42 11.63
CA ILE A 188 2.51 -6.11 11.19
C ILE A 188 3.76 -5.37 11.66
N SER A 189 4.91 -6.03 11.55
CA SER A 189 6.23 -5.40 11.69
C SER A 189 6.97 -5.45 10.36
N VAL A 190 7.71 -4.40 10.03
CA VAL A 190 8.58 -4.33 8.85
C VAL A 190 9.97 -3.91 9.28
N THR A 191 11.01 -4.57 8.76
CA THR A 191 12.42 -4.24 9.03
C THR A 191 13.11 -3.83 7.74
N ASN A 192 13.92 -2.77 7.78
CA ASN A 192 14.82 -2.41 6.69
C ASN A 192 16.15 -3.16 6.87
N CYS A 193 16.44 -4.09 5.97
CA CYS A 193 17.61 -4.96 6.02
C CYS A 193 18.77 -4.47 5.16
N ASN A 194 18.90 -3.15 5.01
CA ASN A 194 19.92 -2.50 4.19
C ASN A 194 19.79 -2.86 2.69
N GLY A 195 18.71 -2.40 2.06
CA GLY A 195 18.46 -2.56 0.62
C GLY A 195 17.25 -3.43 0.26
N TYR A 196 16.62 -4.07 1.25
CA TYR A 196 15.33 -4.74 1.11
C TYR A 196 14.55 -4.70 2.43
N TYR A 197 13.26 -5.00 2.34
CA TYR A 197 12.39 -5.09 3.49
C TYR A 197 11.99 -6.53 3.77
N VAL A 198 11.86 -6.84 5.06
CA VAL A 198 11.23 -8.08 5.53
C VAL A 198 10.04 -7.74 6.42
N PHE A 199 8.96 -8.48 6.25
CA PHE A 199 7.68 -8.23 6.90
C PHE A 199 7.30 -9.41 7.77
N LEU A 200 6.91 -9.16 9.02
CA LEU A 200 6.32 -10.16 9.90
C LEU A 200 4.82 -10.17 9.66
N LEU A 201 4.34 -11.14 8.88
CA LEU A 201 2.97 -11.21 8.41
C LEU A 201 2.19 -12.29 9.16
N PRO A 202 1.14 -11.92 9.92
CA PRO A 202 0.20 -12.88 10.50
C PRO A 202 -0.76 -13.39 9.42
N ALA A 203 -1.54 -14.42 9.75
CA ALA A 203 -2.65 -14.84 8.90
C ALA A 203 -3.62 -13.70 8.60
N THR A 204 -4.15 -13.71 7.39
CA THR A 204 -5.22 -12.78 7.03
C THR A 204 -6.55 -13.20 7.68
N PRO A 205 -7.52 -12.28 7.85
CA PRO A 205 -8.77 -12.55 8.58
C PRO A 205 -9.57 -13.75 8.05
N SER A 206 -9.52 -14.02 6.74
CA SER A 206 -10.10 -15.21 6.12
C SER A 206 -9.44 -15.49 4.77
N CYS A 207 -9.84 -16.57 4.10
CA CYS A 207 -9.28 -16.93 2.80
C CYS A 207 -9.72 -15.99 1.64
N SER A 208 -10.53 -14.97 1.90
CA SER A 208 -10.81 -13.94 0.89
C SER A 208 -9.76 -12.83 0.85
N TYR A 209 -8.74 -12.87 1.71
CA TYR A 209 -7.78 -11.79 1.90
C TYR A 209 -6.36 -12.24 1.58
N ARG A 210 -5.60 -11.33 0.95
CA ARG A 210 -4.19 -11.57 0.60
C ARG A 210 -3.36 -10.29 0.73
N TYR A 211 -2.09 -10.43 1.08
CA TYR A 211 -1.12 -9.35 1.03
C TYR A 211 -0.69 -9.09 -0.41
N CYS A 212 -1.02 -7.90 -0.94
CA CYS A 212 -0.56 -7.45 -2.26
C CYS A 212 0.79 -6.74 -2.15
N THR A 213 1.54 -6.78 -3.24
CA THR A 213 2.88 -6.22 -3.36
C THR A 213 2.96 -5.15 -4.45
N SER A 214 4.03 -4.35 -4.44
CA SER A 214 4.29 -3.32 -5.47
C SER A 214 4.59 -3.88 -6.86
#